data_AF-M2Y1J4-F1
#
_entry.id   AF-M2Y1J4-F1
#
_cell.length_a   1.000
_cell.length_b   1.000
_cell.length_c   1.000
_cell.angle_alpha   90.00
_cell.angle_beta   90.00
_cell.angle_gamma   90.00
#
_symmetry.space_group_name_H-M   'P 1'
#
loop_
_entity.id
_entity.type
_entity.pdbx_description
1 polymer ?
#
loop_
_entity_poly.entity_id
_entity_poly.type
_entity_poly.pdbx_seq_one_letter_code
_entity_poly.pdbx_strand_id
1 'polypeptide(L)'
;MSSAFRRGLSLYDQCEAGRILISVGADDVKILRSTDAPKRAIGTRHLNGCSCVVISGNAVLLAHIQPLPGKAQDWAETTLEQRRTSSIAHHNDLLSRVTELLQRHNSEFPASTTTWAILANDPDGTLNDIVQLFRNFLSTKGYELKQAHYEQANVRGFPPKPKGELVVLRGKNEGIYLEHRLLEGAKATAPVPSSSRAIATFSGSSARPKQSLHNDDSDKRNDNSGDENERKGNEVDPDTSTSQDWHGYQVRTTSQGTSALGCNILGRSLELPVSWSRGNALPLVWIQNRWTQTEASAGDRILLVRDLRGSLVRLEKITS
;
A
#
# COMPACT_ATOMS: atom_id res chain seq x y z
N MET A 1 32.65 -13.56 13.46
CA MET A 1 33.03 -13.47 12.04
C MET A 1 32.62 -12.12 11.50
N SER A 2 33.62 -11.25 11.31
CA SER A 2 33.49 -9.85 10.89
C SER A 2 33.94 -9.71 9.44
N SER A 3 33.25 -8.85 8.68
CA SER A 3 33.76 -8.11 7.52
C SER A 3 34.27 -8.92 6.32
N ALA A 4 33.39 -9.19 5.37
CA ALA A 4 33.74 -9.09 3.95
C ALA A 4 32.48 -8.83 3.12
N PHE A 5 31.90 -7.63 3.26
CA PHE A 5 31.22 -7.05 2.10
C PHE A 5 32.32 -6.89 1.03
N ARG A 6 32.42 -7.86 0.12
CA ARG A 6 33.42 -7.82 -0.96
C ARG A 6 33.08 -6.59 -1.79
N ARG A 7 33.98 -5.60 -1.80
CA ARG A 7 33.83 -4.38 -2.60
C ARG A 7 33.55 -4.79 -4.05
N GLY A 8 32.40 -4.41 -4.58
CA GLY A 8 32.00 -4.63 -5.97
C GLY A 8 30.94 -5.71 -6.22
N LEU A 9 30.57 -6.56 -5.24
CA LEU A 9 29.48 -7.53 -5.40
C LEU A 9 28.14 -6.98 -4.91
N SER A 10 27.05 -7.38 -5.57
CA SER A 10 25.71 -6.97 -5.15
C SER A 10 25.34 -7.57 -3.77
N LEU A 11 24.41 -6.98 -3.01
CA LEU A 11 24.00 -7.57 -1.72
C LEU A 11 23.35 -8.93 -1.96
N TYR A 12 22.60 -9.06 -3.07
CA TYR A 12 22.03 -10.31 -3.52
C TYR A 12 23.14 -11.34 -3.77
N ASP A 13 24.16 -11.00 -4.57
CA ASP A 13 25.27 -11.89 -4.90
C ASP A 13 26.03 -12.34 -3.66
N GLN A 14 26.20 -11.45 -2.68
CA GLN A 14 26.86 -11.79 -1.42
C GLN A 14 26.03 -12.79 -0.60
N CYS A 15 24.71 -12.61 -0.55
CA CYS A 15 23.82 -13.54 0.14
C CYS A 15 23.75 -14.91 -0.57
N GLU A 16 23.76 -14.89 -1.91
CA GLU A 16 23.78 -16.08 -2.75
C GLU A 16 25.09 -16.86 -2.56
N ALA A 17 26.24 -16.20 -2.69
CA ALA A 17 27.56 -16.79 -2.48
C ALA A 17 27.73 -17.33 -1.05
N GLY A 18 27.16 -16.62 -0.06
CA GLY A 18 27.11 -17.07 1.34
C GLY A 18 26.12 -18.21 1.61
N ARG A 19 25.35 -18.65 0.60
CA ARG A 19 24.30 -19.68 0.68
C ARG A 19 23.18 -19.38 1.69
N ILE A 20 23.04 -18.12 2.11
CA ILE A 20 22.02 -17.67 3.08
C ILE A 20 20.73 -17.17 2.40
N LEU A 21 20.71 -17.10 1.07
CA LEU A 21 19.60 -16.54 0.28
C LEU A 21 18.57 -17.59 -0.14
N ILE A 22 17.29 -17.24 -0.02
CA ILE A 22 16.17 -17.81 -0.78
C ILE A 22 15.93 -16.90 -1.99
N SER A 23 16.18 -17.41 -3.19
CA SER A 23 15.94 -16.69 -4.44
C SER A 23 14.49 -16.84 -4.88
N VAL A 24 13.84 -15.71 -5.16
CA VAL A 24 12.48 -15.62 -5.72
C VAL A 24 12.60 -15.30 -7.21
N GLY A 25 12.09 -16.20 -8.05
CA GLY A 25 12.08 -16.01 -9.50
C GLY A 25 11.00 -15.04 -9.95
N ALA A 26 10.98 -14.72 -11.24
CA ALA A 26 9.85 -14.01 -11.84
C ALA A 26 8.57 -14.86 -11.71
N ASP A 27 7.46 -14.21 -11.37
CA ASP A 27 6.14 -14.81 -11.12
C ASP A 27 6.11 -15.90 -10.03
N ASP A 28 7.01 -15.75 -9.05
CA ASP A 28 7.15 -16.67 -7.92
C ASP A 28 6.87 -15.96 -6.59
N VAL A 29 6.47 -16.75 -5.60
CA VAL A 29 6.20 -16.30 -4.24
C VAL A 29 6.83 -17.26 -3.25
N LYS A 30 7.68 -16.75 -2.36
CA LYS A 30 8.32 -17.57 -1.32
C LYS A 30 8.26 -16.91 0.04
N ILE A 31 8.43 -17.75 1.05
CA ILE A 31 8.50 -17.37 2.46
C ILE A 31 9.89 -17.73 3.03
N LEU A 32 10.43 -16.83 3.85
CA LEU A 32 11.58 -17.06 4.72
C LEU A 32 11.09 -17.05 6.16
N ARG A 33 11.18 -18.19 6.84
CA ARG A 33 10.85 -18.35 8.25
C ARG A 33 12.12 -18.32 9.10
N SER A 34 11.97 -18.02 10.39
CA SER A 34 13.04 -18.10 11.37
C SER A 34 13.66 -19.51 11.49
N THR A 35 12.88 -20.53 11.13
CA THR A 35 13.27 -21.95 11.17
C THR A 35 14.02 -22.43 9.92
N ASP A 36 14.11 -21.64 8.85
CA ASP A 36 14.71 -22.06 7.57
C ASP A 36 16.25 -21.98 7.58
N ALA A 37 16.90 -22.18 8.74
CA ALA A 37 18.35 -22.15 8.86
C ALA A 37 19.03 -23.09 7.84
N PRO A 38 20.12 -22.66 7.16
CA PRO A 38 20.93 -21.45 7.42
C PRO A 38 20.43 -20.19 6.68
N LYS A 39 19.24 -20.21 6.09
CA LYS A 39 18.72 -19.07 5.33
C LYS A 39 18.42 -17.91 6.27
N ARG A 40 18.85 -16.72 5.85
CA ARG A 40 18.69 -15.45 6.57
C ARG A 40 18.36 -14.29 5.64
N ALA A 41 18.23 -14.57 4.35
CA ALA A 41 17.91 -13.59 3.33
C ALA A 41 16.88 -14.17 2.37
N ILE A 42 15.95 -13.35 1.90
CA ILE A 42 15.08 -13.65 0.77
C ILE A 42 15.17 -12.49 -0.21
N GLY A 43 15.26 -12.79 -1.50
CA GLY A 43 15.50 -11.73 -2.46
C GLY A 43 15.19 -12.12 -3.89
N THR A 44 15.13 -11.10 -4.73
CA THR A 44 14.88 -11.19 -6.16
C THR A 44 15.77 -10.20 -6.90
N ARG A 45 15.97 -10.42 -8.20
CA ARG A 45 16.78 -9.59 -9.09
C ARG A 45 16.11 -9.44 -10.45
N HIS A 46 16.65 -8.53 -11.26
CA HIS A 46 16.16 -8.21 -12.60
C HIS A 46 14.73 -7.68 -12.60
N LEU A 47 14.40 -6.81 -11.64
CA LEU A 47 13.03 -6.32 -11.52
C LEU A 47 12.59 -5.42 -12.67
N ASN A 48 13.43 -5.02 -13.62
CA ASN A 48 13.10 -4.03 -14.65
C ASN A 48 11.67 -4.16 -15.24
N GLY A 49 10.76 -3.27 -14.84
CA GLY A 49 9.36 -3.23 -15.27
C GLY A 49 8.39 -4.14 -14.50
N CYS A 50 8.91 -4.94 -13.57
CA CYS A 50 8.20 -5.83 -12.66
C CYS A 50 7.87 -5.12 -11.34
N SER A 51 6.92 -5.70 -10.62
CA SER A 51 6.49 -5.29 -9.27
C SER A 51 6.89 -6.34 -8.25
N CYS A 52 7.13 -5.94 -7.01
CA CYS A 52 7.24 -6.87 -5.88
C CYS A 52 6.32 -6.48 -4.74
N VAL A 53 5.89 -7.50 -4.01
CA VAL A 53 5.22 -7.35 -2.71
C VAL A 53 6.07 -8.03 -1.65
N VAL A 54 6.38 -7.30 -0.58
CA VAL A 54 7.11 -7.79 0.59
C VAL A 54 6.23 -7.63 1.81
N ILE A 55 6.00 -8.72 2.55
CA ILE A 55 5.29 -8.71 3.83
C ILE A 55 6.26 -9.20 4.90
N SER A 56 6.65 -8.34 5.83
CA SER A 56 7.77 -8.56 6.76
C SER A 56 7.33 -8.53 8.23
N GLY A 57 7.04 -9.72 8.79
CA GLY A 57 6.66 -9.94 10.19
C GLY A 57 7.68 -10.83 10.92
N ASN A 58 7.20 -11.90 11.56
CA ASN A 58 8.06 -12.95 12.15
C ASN A 58 8.66 -13.86 11.06
N ALA A 59 7.98 -13.97 9.92
CA ALA A 59 8.52 -14.46 8.66
C ALA A 59 8.54 -13.33 7.62
N VAL A 60 9.18 -13.57 6.48
CA VAL A 60 9.17 -12.65 5.34
C VAL A 60 8.60 -13.36 4.14
N LEU A 61 7.55 -12.81 3.55
CA LEU A 61 7.01 -13.23 2.26
C LEU A 61 7.47 -12.26 1.18
N LEU A 62 7.97 -12.78 0.06
CA LEU A 62 8.36 -12.00 -1.11
C LEU A 62 7.71 -12.60 -2.35
N ALA A 63 6.99 -11.75 -3.10
CA ALA A 63 6.47 -12.03 -4.43
C ALA A 63 7.18 -11.15 -5.45
N HIS A 64 7.59 -11.73 -6.59
CA HIS A 64 8.08 -11.01 -7.76
C HIS A 64 7.10 -11.23 -8.90
N ILE A 65 6.50 -10.16 -9.41
CA ILE A 65 5.36 -10.18 -10.32
C ILE A 65 5.74 -9.44 -11.59
N GLN A 66 5.76 -10.14 -12.72
CA GLN A 66 5.96 -9.53 -14.03
C GLN A 66 4.75 -8.66 -14.41
N PRO A 67 4.93 -7.63 -15.25
CA PRO A 67 3.81 -6.77 -15.66
C PRO A 67 2.75 -7.55 -16.43
N LEU A 68 3.14 -8.59 -17.15
CA LEU A 68 2.30 -9.45 -17.96
C LEU A 68 2.79 -10.90 -17.82
N PRO A 69 1.91 -11.90 -17.96
CA PRO A 69 2.31 -13.29 -17.97
C PRO A 69 3.09 -13.64 -19.25
N GLY A 70 3.86 -14.72 -19.19
CA GLY A 70 4.54 -15.28 -20.35
C GLY A 70 5.81 -14.50 -20.74
N LYS A 71 6.20 -14.58 -22.02
CA LYS A 71 7.45 -13.96 -22.48
C LYS A 71 7.18 -12.59 -23.10
N ALA A 72 8.15 -11.69 -22.99
CA ALA A 72 8.02 -10.32 -23.50
C ALA A 72 7.71 -10.25 -25.01
N GLN A 73 8.17 -11.24 -25.79
CA GLN A 73 7.89 -11.34 -27.23
C GLN A 73 6.40 -11.49 -27.52
N ASP A 74 5.66 -12.18 -26.65
CA ASP A 74 4.23 -12.47 -26.82
C ASP A 74 3.37 -11.19 -26.64
N TRP A 75 3.94 -10.13 -26.06
CA TRP A 75 3.21 -8.90 -25.75
C TRP A 75 3.11 -7.95 -26.96
N ALA A 76 3.99 -8.10 -27.96
CA ALA A 76 4.08 -7.21 -29.10
C ALA A 76 2.82 -7.22 -29.99
N GLU A 77 2.08 -8.33 -29.97
CA GLU A 77 0.91 -8.56 -30.82
C GLU A 77 -0.41 -8.17 -30.16
N THR A 78 -0.37 -7.67 -28.93
CA THR A 78 -1.57 -7.37 -28.12
C THR A 78 -1.87 -5.88 -28.03
N THR A 79 -3.16 -5.54 -28.06
CA THR A 79 -3.61 -4.16 -27.87
C THR A 79 -3.30 -3.69 -26.44
N LEU A 80 -3.27 -2.36 -26.23
CA LEU A 80 -3.03 -1.79 -24.90
C LEU A 80 -4.08 -2.26 -23.88
N GLU A 81 -5.34 -2.33 -24.31
CA GLU A 81 -6.45 -2.79 -23.47
C GLU A 81 -6.31 -4.27 -23.08
N GLN A 82 -5.96 -5.13 -24.04
CA GLN A 82 -5.68 -6.54 -23.77
C GLN A 82 -4.53 -6.73 -22.79
N ARG A 83 -3.47 -5.93 -22.93
CA ARG A 83 -2.34 -5.92 -21.97
C ARG A 83 -2.79 -5.49 -20.59
N ARG A 84 -3.57 -4.42 -20.47
CA ARG A 84 -4.06 -3.95 -19.17
C ARG A 84 -4.91 -5.02 -18.47
N THR A 85 -5.87 -5.60 -19.17
CA THR A 85 -6.72 -6.66 -18.61
C THR A 85 -5.91 -7.89 -18.21
N SER A 86 -4.97 -8.33 -19.05
CA SER A 86 -4.10 -9.48 -18.76
C SER A 86 -3.17 -9.20 -17.58
N SER A 87 -2.65 -7.97 -17.47
CA SER A 87 -1.81 -7.53 -16.36
C SER A 87 -2.57 -7.61 -15.04
N ILE A 88 -3.78 -7.06 -14.97
CA ILE A 88 -4.61 -7.09 -13.77
C ILE A 88 -4.95 -8.54 -13.37
N ALA A 89 -5.36 -9.37 -14.33
CA ALA A 89 -5.67 -10.77 -14.07
C ALA A 89 -4.46 -11.54 -13.52
N HIS A 90 -3.27 -11.32 -14.11
CA HIS A 90 -2.01 -11.92 -13.66
C HIS A 90 -1.62 -11.50 -12.24
N HIS A 91 -1.72 -10.20 -11.93
CA HIS A 91 -1.45 -9.72 -10.58
C HIS A 91 -2.42 -10.32 -9.55
N ASN A 92 -3.71 -10.45 -9.89
CA ASN A 92 -4.70 -11.08 -9.02
C ASN A 92 -4.40 -12.56 -8.74
N ASP A 93 -3.93 -13.31 -9.74
CA ASP A 93 -3.53 -14.71 -9.54
C ASP A 93 -2.38 -14.81 -8.53
N LEU A 94 -1.32 -14.01 -8.70
CA LEU A 94 -0.19 -14.04 -7.77
C LEU A 94 -0.56 -13.51 -6.38
N LEU A 95 -1.41 -12.49 -6.27
CA LEU A 95 -1.94 -12.04 -4.97
C LEU A 95 -2.80 -13.11 -4.28
N SER A 96 -3.50 -13.95 -5.04
CA SER A 96 -4.22 -15.10 -4.47
C SER A 96 -3.25 -16.10 -3.85
N ARG A 97 -2.12 -16.39 -4.52
CA ARG A 97 -1.04 -17.23 -3.94
C ARG A 97 -0.39 -16.61 -2.70
N VAL A 98 -0.21 -15.28 -2.69
CA VAL A 98 0.21 -14.54 -1.48
C VAL A 98 -0.82 -14.75 -0.36
N THR A 99 -2.11 -14.67 -0.65
CA THR A 99 -3.19 -14.89 0.33
C THR A 99 -3.10 -16.28 0.96
N GLU A 100 -2.97 -17.31 0.13
CA GLU A 100 -2.91 -18.69 0.60
C GLU A 100 -1.73 -18.90 1.56
N LEU A 101 -0.56 -18.32 1.25
CA LEU A 101 0.60 -18.38 2.13
C LEU A 101 0.41 -17.58 3.42
N LEU A 102 -0.19 -16.40 3.35
CA LEU A 102 -0.53 -15.60 4.55
C LEU A 102 -1.49 -16.35 5.45
N GLN A 103 -2.53 -16.98 4.90
CA GLN A 103 -3.50 -17.75 5.66
C GLN A 103 -2.87 -18.98 6.31
N ARG A 104 -2.04 -19.72 5.56
CA ARG A 104 -1.31 -20.89 6.05
C ARG A 104 -0.32 -20.56 7.18
N HIS A 105 0.23 -19.34 7.16
CA HIS A 105 1.24 -18.87 8.10
C HIS A 105 0.79 -17.64 8.90
N ASN A 106 -0.50 -17.55 9.22
CA ASN A 106 -1.10 -16.33 9.80
C ASN A 106 -0.42 -15.84 11.10
N SER A 107 0.06 -16.77 11.93
CA SER A 107 0.76 -16.48 13.18
C SER A 107 2.12 -15.79 12.97
N GLU A 108 2.69 -15.92 11.77
CA GLU A 108 3.95 -15.28 11.39
C GLU A 108 3.76 -13.83 10.91
N PHE A 109 2.53 -13.44 10.58
CA PHE A 109 2.19 -12.16 9.95
C PHE A 109 1.07 -11.42 10.71
N PRO A 110 1.32 -10.93 11.94
CA PRO A 110 0.34 -10.13 12.68
C PRO A 110 -0.05 -8.87 11.89
N ALA A 111 -1.22 -8.27 12.17
CA ALA A 111 -1.70 -7.08 11.44
C ALA A 111 -0.75 -5.87 11.50
N SER A 112 0.10 -5.78 12.53
CA SER A 112 1.16 -4.76 12.65
C SER A 112 2.36 -4.99 11.71
N THR A 113 2.31 -6.03 10.88
CA THR A 113 3.36 -6.38 9.93
C THR A 113 3.56 -5.27 8.90
N THR A 114 4.83 -4.97 8.61
CA THR A 114 5.15 -3.99 7.58
C THR A 114 5.00 -4.62 6.20
N THR A 115 4.23 -3.98 5.34
CA THR A 115 4.08 -4.41 3.94
C THR A 115 4.59 -3.34 2.99
N TRP A 116 5.31 -3.76 1.95
CA TRP A 116 5.86 -2.90 0.92
C TRP A 116 5.45 -3.36 -0.47
N ALA A 117 5.01 -2.41 -1.30
CA ALA A 117 5.01 -2.55 -2.75
C ALA A 117 6.27 -1.89 -3.30
N ILE A 118 7.08 -2.66 -4.03
CA ILE A 118 8.31 -2.19 -4.67
C ILE A 118 8.07 -2.17 -6.17
N LEU A 119 8.08 -0.99 -6.77
CA LEU A 119 7.66 -0.79 -8.14
C LEU A 119 8.74 -0.12 -8.96
N ALA A 120 8.72 -0.32 -10.26
CA ALA A 120 9.46 0.55 -11.16
C ALA A 120 8.98 2.00 -11.01
N ASN A 121 9.88 2.95 -11.23
CA ASN A 121 9.51 4.33 -11.47
C ASN A 121 9.02 4.42 -12.93
N ASP A 122 7.70 4.48 -13.09
CA ASP A 122 7.06 4.65 -14.40
C ASP A 122 6.50 6.09 -14.51
N PRO A 123 7.12 6.96 -15.32
CA PRO A 123 6.63 8.33 -15.50
C PRO A 123 5.26 8.39 -16.19
N ASP A 124 4.81 7.31 -16.84
CA ASP A 124 3.53 7.25 -17.57
C ASP A 124 2.36 6.82 -16.69
N GLY A 125 2.59 6.47 -15.41
CA GLY A 125 1.54 6.20 -14.43
C GLY A 125 0.85 4.84 -14.57
N THR A 126 1.29 3.96 -15.47
CA THR A 126 0.71 2.63 -15.72
C THR A 126 0.72 1.74 -14.48
N LEU A 127 1.66 1.98 -13.57
CA LEU A 127 1.80 1.24 -12.32
C LEU A 127 0.81 1.67 -11.23
N ASN A 128 0.08 2.78 -11.39
CA ASN A 128 -0.86 3.26 -10.37
C ASN A 128 -2.03 2.29 -10.15
N ASP A 129 -2.54 1.66 -11.20
CA ASP A 129 -3.60 0.66 -11.08
C ASP A 129 -3.13 -0.55 -10.26
N ILE A 130 -1.89 -0.99 -10.48
CA ILE A 130 -1.27 -2.10 -9.76
C ILE A 130 -1.03 -1.74 -8.29
N VAL A 131 -0.59 -0.50 -8.03
CA VAL A 131 -0.45 0.01 -6.66
C VAL A 131 -1.78 0.02 -5.92
N GLN A 132 -2.84 0.51 -6.56
CA GLN A 132 -4.17 0.51 -5.95
C GLN A 132 -4.71 -0.91 -5.76
N LEU A 133 -4.42 -1.81 -6.69
CA LEU A 133 -4.75 -3.23 -6.55
C LEU A 133 -4.11 -3.83 -5.29
N PHE A 134 -2.80 -3.63 -5.11
CA PHE A 134 -2.10 -4.10 -3.90
C PHE A 134 -2.65 -3.45 -2.63
N ARG A 135 -2.89 -2.13 -2.67
CA ARG A 135 -3.40 -1.40 -1.51
C ARG A 135 -4.76 -1.93 -1.08
N ASN A 136 -5.71 -2.07 -2.01
CA ASN A 136 -7.05 -2.57 -1.74
C ASN A 136 -7.00 -4.02 -1.25
N PHE A 137 -6.17 -4.85 -1.90
CA PHE A 137 -6.01 -6.24 -1.51
C PHE A 137 -5.48 -6.37 -0.06
N LEU A 138 -4.43 -5.64 0.30
CA LEU A 138 -3.82 -5.71 1.62
C LEU A 138 -4.65 -5.04 2.72
N SER A 139 -5.33 -3.93 2.41
CA SER A 139 -6.19 -3.24 3.37
C SER A 139 -7.37 -4.10 3.81
N THR A 140 -7.96 -4.88 2.90
CA THR A 140 -9.02 -5.86 3.26
C THR A 140 -8.55 -6.95 4.21
N LYS A 141 -7.23 -7.15 4.32
CA LYS A 141 -6.59 -8.08 5.26
C LYS A 141 -6.02 -7.39 6.51
N GLY A 142 -6.21 -6.08 6.63
CA GLY A 142 -5.75 -5.29 7.77
C GLY A 142 -4.27 -4.92 7.72
N TYR A 143 -3.61 -5.03 6.56
CA TYR A 143 -2.21 -4.62 6.40
C TYR A 143 -2.11 -3.22 5.78
N GLU A 144 -1.24 -2.39 6.33
CA GLU A 144 -0.87 -1.10 5.75
C GLU A 144 0.20 -1.30 4.66
N LEU A 145 0.00 -0.66 3.49
CA LEU A 145 0.92 -0.73 2.37
C LEU A 145 1.82 0.52 2.29
N LYS A 146 3.12 0.30 2.48
CA LYS A 146 4.18 1.27 2.12
C LYS A 146 4.62 1.06 0.67
N GLN A 147 5.21 2.09 0.07
CA GLN A 147 5.66 2.05 -1.32
C GLN A 147 7.14 2.45 -1.41
N ALA A 148 7.86 1.79 -2.32
CA ALA A 148 9.18 2.22 -2.73
C ALA A 148 9.35 2.02 -4.24
N HIS A 149 10.24 2.81 -4.83
CA HIS A 149 10.46 2.82 -6.27
C HIS A 149 11.94 2.60 -6.61
N TYR A 150 12.19 1.92 -7.73
CA TYR A 150 13.51 1.83 -8.37
C TYR A 150 13.43 2.37 -9.80
N GLU A 151 14.52 2.91 -10.33
CA GLU A 151 14.55 3.36 -11.71
C GLU A 151 14.62 2.17 -12.67
N GLN A 152 13.77 2.15 -13.70
CA GLN A 152 13.93 1.21 -14.79
C GLN A 152 15.27 1.45 -15.51
N ALA A 153 15.92 0.38 -15.93
CA ALA A 153 17.10 0.48 -16.78
C ALA A 153 16.66 0.91 -18.17
N ASN A 154 17.29 1.96 -18.70
CA ASN A 154 17.15 2.28 -20.12
C ASN A 154 17.84 1.18 -20.93
N VAL A 155 17.05 0.31 -21.54
CA VAL A 155 17.52 -0.86 -22.32
C VAL A 155 18.43 -0.44 -23.48
N ARG A 156 18.41 0.84 -23.89
CA ARG A 156 19.26 1.38 -24.97
C ARG A 156 20.66 1.80 -24.53
N GLY A 157 20.97 1.80 -23.22
CA GLY A 157 22.29 2.17 -22.69
C GLY A 157 23.10 0.97 -22.22
N PHE A 158 24.28 0.75 -22.80
CA PHE A 158 25.21 -0.30 -22.37
C PHE A 158 26.18 0.18 -21.27
N PRO A 159 26.61 -0.69 -20.34
CA PRO A 159 26.03 -2.00 -20.04
C PRO A 159 24.83 -1.85 -19.08
N PRO A 160 23.77 -2.65 -19.24
CA PRO A 160 22.68 -2.67 -18.27
C PRO A 160 23.24 -3.23 -16.95
N LYS A 161 23.50 -2.35 -15.98
CA LYS A 161 23.62 -2.82 -14.59
C LYS A 161 22.31 -3.54 -14.27
N PRO A 162 22.33 -4.71 -13.61
CA PRO A 162 21.10 -5.32 -13.11
C PRO A 162 20.44 -4.32 -12.15
N LYS A 163 19.41 -3.63 -12.65
CA LYS A 163 18.62 -2.67 -11.87
C LYS A 163 17.43 -3.39 -11.25
N GLY A 164 17.02 -2.87 -10.10
CA GLY A 164 15.95 -3.43 -9.29
C GLY A 164 16.36 -4.78 -8.71
N GLU A 165 17.33 -4.78 -7.79
CA GLU A 165 17.57 -5.91 -6.89
C GLU A 165 16.90 -5.62 -5.55
N LEU A 166 16.25 -6.63 -4.98
CA LEU A 166 15.58 -6.52 -3.69
C LEU A 166 16.03 -7.66 -2.80
N VAL A 167 16.52 -7.34 -1.60
CA VAL A 167 16.92 -8.32 -0.58
C VAL A 167 16.33 -7.91 0.75
N VAL A 168 15.64 -8.85 1.40
CA VAL A 168 15.25 -8.73 2.80
C VAL A 168 16.20 -9.57 3.64
N LEU A 169 16.94 -8.92 4.53
CA LEU A 169 17.84 -9.57 5.49
C LEU A 169 17.16 -9.72 6.85
N ARG A 170 17.47 -10.81 7.55
CA ARG A 170 17.06 -11.08 8.93
C ARG A 170 18.29 -11.19 9.85
N GLY A 171 18.19 -10.70 11.09
CA GLY A 171 19.25 -10.78 12.11
C GLY A 171 20.06 -9.50 12.26
N LYS A 172 21.40 -9.60 12.36
CA LYS A 172 22.27 -8.47 12.76
C LYS A 172 22.19 -7.24 11.84
N ASN A 173 21.82 -7.44 10.58
CA ASN A 173 21.63 -6.38 9.58
C ASN A 173 20.21 -6.46 9.00
N GLU A 174 19.21 -6.66 9.86
CA GLU A 174 17.82 -6.78 9.43
C GLU A 174 17.36 -5.53 8.69
N GLY A 175 16.71 -5.75 7.54
CA GLY A 175 16.15 -4.68 6.73
C GLY A 175 15.76 -5.12 5.33
N ILE A 176 14.99 -4.26 4.66
CA ILE A 176 14.64 -4.40 3.24
C ILE A 176 15.55 -3.47 2.45
N TYR A 177 16.32 -4.05 1.54
CA TYR A 177 17.32 -3.37 0.73
C TYR A 177 16.91 -3.40 -0.73
N LEU A 178 16.74 -2.23 -1.32
CA LEU A 178 16.52 -2.03 -2.75
C LEU A 178 17.78 -1.44 -3.36
N GLU A 179 18.43 -2.17 -4.26
CA GLU A 179 19.69 -1.76 -4.90
C GLU A 179 20.75 -1.31 -3.88
N HIS A 180 20.96 -2.12 -2.83
CA HIS A 180 21.83 -1.85 -1.67
C HIS A 180 21.40 -0.73 -0.72
N ARG A 181 20.39 0.05 -1.07
CA ARG A 181 19.84 1.09 -0.19
C ARG A 181 18.79 0.47 0.72
N LEU A 182 18.99 0.64 2.01
CA LEU A 182 17.98 0.31 3.01
C LEU A 182 16.76 1.23 2.84
N LEU A 183 15.56 0.65 2.78
CA LEU A 183 14.31 1.42 2.74
C LEU A 183 14.03 2.06 4.10
N GLU A 184 13.54 3.30 4.09
CA GLU A 184 13.23 4.04 5.31
C GLU A 184 12.15 3.33 6.15
N GLY A 185 12.37 3.21 7.46
CA GLY A 185 11.44 2.49 8.34
C GLY A 185 11.35 0.98 8.09
N ALA A 186 12.26 0.39 7.30
CA ALA A 186 12.37 -1.04 7.10
C ALA A 186 13.34 -1.73 8.07
N LYS A 187 13.94 -0.99 9.01
CA LYS A 187 14.63 -1.59 10.17
C LYS A 187 13.58 -1.96 11.20
N ALA A 188 13.65 -3.18 11.72
CA ALA A 188 12.91 -3.54 12.91
C ALA A 188 13.29 -2.57 14.05
N THR A 189 12.32 -1.82 14.55
CA THR A 189 12.38 -1.34 15.93
C THR A 189 12.54 -2.59 16.81
N ALA A 190 13.46 -2.50 17.78
CA ALA A 190 13.80 -3.60 18.67
C ALA A 190 12.53 -4.31 19.19
N PRO A 191 12.56 -5.64 19.38
CA PRO A 191 11.41 -6.38 19.88
C PRO A 191 10.91 -5.70 21.16
N VAL A 192 9.62 -5.32 21.17
CA VAL A 192 8.97 -4.89 22.39
C VAL A 192 9.14 -6.05 23.38
N PRO A 193 9.78 -5.84 24.55
CA PRO A 193 9.87 -6.91 25.52
C PRO A 193 8.45 -7.34 25.83
N SER A 194 8.19 -8.64 25.67
CA SER A 194 6.97 -9.25 26.15
C SER A 194 6.92 -8.98 27.65
N SER A 195 6.20 -7.93 28.05
CA SER A 195 5.87 -7.76 29.45
C SER A 195 4.87 -8.87 29.72
N SER A 196 5.37 -9.91 30.37
CA SER A 196 4.59 -10.89 31.12
C SER A 196 3.39 -10.17 31.71
N ARG A 197 2.19 -10.47 31.21
CA ARG A 197 0.98 -10.19 31.99
C ARG A 197 1.15 -10.95 33.29
N ALA A 198 1.52 -10.21 34.33
CA ALA A 198 1.47 -10.67 35.69
C ALA A 198 0.06 -11.21 35.92
N ILE A 199 -0.01 -12.51 36.22
CA ILE A 199 -1.18 -13.13 36.80
C ILE A 199 -1.43 -12.38 38.10
N ALA A 200 -2.50 -11.60 38.16
CA ALA A 200 -3.00 -11.06 39.40
C ALA A 200 -3.55 -12.24 40.21
N THR A 201 -2.69 -12.84 41.03
CA THR A 201 -3.05 -13.76 42.11
C THR A 201 -3.92 -12.99 43.10
N PHE A 202 -5.24 -13.16 42.99
CA PHE A 202 -6.18 -12.73 44.02
C PHE A 202 -6.22 -13.84 45.09
N SER A 203 -5.39 -13.68 46.12
CA SER A 203 -5.51 -14.45 47.36
C SER A 203 -6.58 -13.82 48.23
N GLY A 204 -7.76 -14.43 48.26
CA GLY A 204 -8.85 -14.12 49.19
C GLY A 204 -9.43 -15.41 49.74
N SER A 205 -9.03 -15.78 50.95
CA SER A 205 -9.40 -16.98 51.67
C SER A 205 -10.90 -17.12 51.94
N SER A 206 -11.40 -18.33 51.70
CA SER A 206 -12.18 -19.18 52.62
C SER A 206 -13.24 -18.53 53.53
N ALA A 207 -14.52 -18.75 53.22
CA ALA A 207 -15.46 -19.39 54.15
C ALA A 207 -16.79 -19.73 53.43
N ARG A 208 -17.07 -21.03 53.27
CA ARG A 208 -18.43 -21.59 53.16
C ARG A 208 -19.00 -21.65 54.59
N PRO A 209 -20.32 -21.55 54.84
CA PRO A 209 -21.18 -22.73 54.62
C PRO A 209 -22.70 -22.48 54.38
N LYS A 210 -23.36 -23.51 53.82
CA LYS A 210 -24.77 -23.96 54.05
C LYS A 210 -25.91 -23.02 53.58
N GLN A 211 -27.11 -23.45 53.19
CA GLN A 211 -27.72 -24.69 52.67
C GLN A 211 -29.22 -24.33 52.46
N SER A 212 -29.95 -25.10 51.65
CA SER A 212 -31.44 -25.21 51.64
C SER A 212 -32.22 -24.10 50.93
N LEU A 213 -33.41 -24.29 50.36
CA LEU A 213 -34.25 -25.40 49.87
C LEU A 213 -35.56 -24.71 49.43
N HIS A 214 -36.17 -25.12 48.30
CA HIS A 214 -37.62 -24.98 47.97
C HIS A 214 -38.19 -23.53 47.87
N ASN A 215 -39.24 -23.16 47.11
CA ASN A 215 -40.26 -23.86 46.33
C ASN A 215 -41.00 -22.84 45.43
N ASP A 216 -41.74 -23.40 44.46
CA ASP A 216 -43.07 -23.02 43.95
C ASP A 216 -43.34 -21.69 43.21
N ASP A 217 -43.77 -21.87 41.95
CA ASP A 217 -45.05 -21.44 41.37
C ASP A 217 -45.74 -20.22 41.98
N SER A 218 -46.03 -19.21 41.14
CA SER A 218 -47.39 -19.04 40.58
C SER A 218 -47.55 -17.75 39.76
N ASP A 219 -48.45 -17.86 38.78
CA ASP A 219 -49.08 -16.81 37.99
C ASP A 219 -49.49 -15.54 38.78
N LYS A 220 -49.36 -14.36 38.15
CA LYS A 220 -50.51 -13.54 37.71
C LYS A 220 -50.11 -12.14 37.21
N ARG A 221 -50.76 -11.78 36.10
CA ARG A 221 -51.18 -10.48 35.57
C ARG A 221 -51.10 -9.28 36.54
N ASN A 222 -50.65 -8.12 36.07
CA ASN A 222 -51.56 -7.00 35.76
C ASN A 222 -50.85 -5.79 35.13
N ASP A 223 -51.65 -5.05 34.36
CA ASP A 223 -51.44 -3.72 33.82
C ASP A 223 -50.94 -2.70 34.86
N ASN A 224 -50.13 -1.71 34.45
CA ASN A 224 -50.58 -0.32 34.26
C ASN A 224 -49.41 0.64 33.92
N SER A 225 -49.68 1.52 32.95
CA SER A 225 -49.38 2.97 32.84
C SER A 225 -48.09 3.61 33.38
N GLY A 226 -47.51 4.48 32.52
CA GLY A 226 -46.74 5.69 32.86
C GLY A 226 -45.25 5.45 33.13
N ASP A 227 -44.30 6.22 32.66
CA ASP A 227 -44.31 7.54 32.04
C ASP A 227 -42.92 7.76 31.40
N GLU A 228 -42.82 8.73 30.49
CA GLU A 228 -41.63 9.53 30.19
C GLU A 228 -40.31 8.82 29.79
N ASN A 229 -39.95 8.91 28.50
CA ASN A 229 -38.67 9.57 28.19
C ASN A 229 -38.55 10.04 26.73
N GLU A 230 -38.12 11.29 26.63
CA GLU A 230 -37.81 12.05 25.44
C GLU A 230 -36.90 11.29 24.46
N ARG A 231 -37.39 11.08 23.23
CA ARG A 231 -36.51 10.84 22.08
C ARG A 231 -36.50 12.09 21.21
N LYS A 232 -35.69 13.07 21.59
CA LYS A 232 -35.13 14.03 20.63
C LYS A 232 -34.24 13.25 19.68
N GLY A 233 -34.69 13.13 18.44
CA GLY A 233 -33.80 12.84 17.33
C GLY A 233 -32.81 13.98 17.20
N ASN A 234 -31.53 13.68 17.36
CA ASN A 234 -30.51 14.43 16.65
C ASN A 234 -30.19 13.61 15.40
N GLU A 235 -30.76 14.07 14.29
CA GLU A 235 -30.16 13.90 12.97
C GLU A 235 -28.66 14.20 13.07
N VAL A 236 -27.84 13.26 12.63
CA VAL A 236 -26.44 13.50 12.37
C VAL A 236 -26.37 14.23 11.03
N ASP A 237 -25.95 15.50 11.09
CA ASP A 237 -25.69 16.40 9.97
C ASP A 237 -24.89 15.72 8.83
N PRO A 238 -25.26 15.92 7.55
CA PRO A 238 -24.44 15.53 6.42
C PRO A 238 -23.41 16.63 6.05
N ASP A 239 -22.18 16.20 5.78
CA ASP A 239 -21.15 16.91 5.00
C ASP A 239 -20.91 18.41 5.27
N THR A 240 -19.96 18.69 6.17
CA THR A 240 -19.24 19.97 6.16
C THR A 240 -18.11 19.94 5.13
N SER A 241 -18.45 19.84 3.84
CA SER A 241 -17.53 20.15 2.73
C SER A 241 -17.29 21.67 2.71
N THR A 242 -16.16 22.12 3.24
CA THR A 242 -15.75 23.53 3.11
C THR A 242 -15.30 23.79 1.67
N SER A 243 -16.09 24.61 0.97
CA SER A 243 -15.75 25.14 -0.36
C SER A 243 -14.91 26.40 -0.18
N GLN A 244 -13.70 26.43 -0.74
CA GLN A 244 -12.84 27.60 -0.80
C GLN A 244 -12.58 27.96 -2.26
N ASP A 245 -12.64 29.26 -2.57
CA ASP A 245 -12.30 29.73 -3.91
C ASP A 245 -10.80 29.96 -4.04
N TRP A 246 -10.18 29.29 -5.01
CA TRP A 246 -8.75 29.42 -5.30
C TRP A 246 -8.56 29.94 -6.73
N HIS A 247 -8.05 31.15 -6.88
CA HIS A 247 -7.90 31.84 -8.18
C HIS A 247 -9.19 31.94 -9.01
N GLY A 248 -10.36 31.81 -8.37
CA GLY A 248 -11.69 31.79 -9.00
C GLY A 248 -12.14 30.40 -9.48
N TYR A 249 -11.43 29.34 -9.11
CA TYR A 249 -11.88 27.96 -9.22
C TYR A 249 -12.41 27.50 -7.86
N GLN A 250 -13.51 26.75 -7.88
CA GLN A 250 -14.09 26.20 -6.67
C GLN A 250 -13.24 25.00 -6.22
N VAL A 251 -12.62 25.09 -5.05
CA VAL A 251 -11.89 23.97 -4.44
C VAL A 251 -12.68 23.46 -3.24
N ARG A 252 -13.01 22.17 -3.25
CA ARG A 252 -13.72 21.50 -2.16
C ARG A 252 -12.81 20.48 -1.52
N THR A 253 -12.87 20.38 -0.20
CA THR A 253 -12.22 19.28 0.52
C THR A 253 -13.26 18.22 0.80
N THR A 254 -13.06 17.03 0.23
CA THR A 254 -13.91 15.86 0.46
C THR A 254 -13.81 15.40 1.92
N SER A 255 -14.79 14.62 2.38
CA SER A 255 -14.80 14.00 3.72
C SER A 255 -13.58 13.10 3.99
N GLN A 256 -12.86 12.68 2.94
CA GLN A 256 -11.61 11.91 3.01
C GLN A 256 -10.35 12.80 3.08
N GLY A 257 -10.51 14.12 3.21
CA GLY A 257 -9.40 15.08 3.28
C GLY A 257 -8.71 15.36 1.94
N THR A 258 -9.26 14.85 0.83
CA THR A 258 -8.72 15.12 -0.52
C THR A 258 -9.36 16.38 -1.09
N SER A 259 -8.53 17.32 -1.56
CA SER A 259 -9.00 18.52 -2.24
C SER A 259 -9.33 18.23 -3.71
N ALA A 260 -10.44 18.75 -4.20
CA ALA A 260 -10.88 18.66 -5.59
C ALA A 260 -11.21 20.05 -6.13
N LEU A 261 -10.92 20.28 -7.41
CA LEU A 261 -11.10 21.54 -8.12
C LEU A 261 -12.16 21.37 -9.20
N GLY A 262 -13.22 22.18 -9.11
CA GLY A 262 -14.27 22.28 -10.13
C GLY A 262 -13.82 23.16 -11.30
N CYS A 263 -13.87 22.61 -12.52
CA CYS A 263 -13.51 23.34 -13.74
C CYS A 263 -14.29 22.82 -14.97
N ASN A 264 -14.26 23.59 -16.04
CA ASN A 264 -14.70 23.18 -17.36
C ASN A 264 -13.47 22.86 -18.23
N ILE A 265 -13.48 21.70 -18.89
CA ILE A 265 -12.48 21.31 -19.89
C ILE A 265 -13.21 20.97 -21.18
N LEU A 266 -12.90 21.68 -22.26
CA LEU A 266 -13.51 21.46 -23.57
C LEU A 266 -15.05 21.45 -23.50
N GLY A 267 -15.63 22.39 -22.73
CA GLY A 267 -17.06 22.53 -22.52
C GLY A 267 -17.72 21.50 -21.58
N ARG A 268 -16.95 20.67 -20.87
CA ARG A 268 -17.47 19.71 -19.88
C ARG A 268 -17.07 20.11 -18.47
N SER A 269 -18.05 20.17 -17.56
CA SER A 269 -17.83 20.39 -16.13
C SER A 269 -17.29 19.13 -15.47
N LEU A 270 -16.21 19.28 -14.71
CA LEU A 270 -15.45 18.21 -14.07
C LEU A 270 -14.98 18.66 -12.69
N GLU A 271 -14.94 17.72 -11.74
CA GLU A 271 -14.19 17.86 -10.50
C GLU A 271 -12.91 17.05 -10.59
N LEU A 272 -11.76 17.72 -10.45
CA LEU A 272 -10.44 17.11 -10.56
C LEU A 272 -9.75 17.09 -9.20
N PRO A 273 -9.19 15.97 -8.73
CA PRO A 273 -8.33 15.97 -7.57
C PRO A 273 -7.18 16.96 -7.73
N VAL A 274 -6.88 17.71 -6.68
CA VAL A 274 -5.78 18.69 -6.64
C VAL A 274 -4.84 18.45 -5.46
N SER A 275 -3.57 18.76 -5.69
CA SER A 275 -2.53 18.69 -4.68
C SER A 275 -1.53 19.84 -4.87
N TRP A 276 -0.86 20.26 -3.80
CA TRP A 276 0.19 21.26 -3.86
C TRP A 276 1.51 20.65 -3.42
N SER A 277 2.51 20.69 -4.30
CA SER A 277 3.88 20.40 -3.91
C SER A 277 4.43 21.57 -3.10
N ARG A 278 5.23 21.28 -2.06
CA ARG A 278 5.84 22.30 -1.20
C ARG A 278 6.59 23.35 -2.04
N GLY A 279 6.25 24.62 -1.83
CA GLY A 279 6.91 25.75 -2.49
C GLY A 279 6.34 26.15 -3.86
N ASN A 280 5.37 25.42 -4.41
CA ASN A 280 4.70 25.81 -5.65
C ASN A 280 3.41 26.57 -5.38
N ALA A 281 3.27 27.71 -6.04
CA ALA A 281 2.06 28.54 -5.95
C ALA A 281 0.86 27.96 -6.72
N LEU A 282 1.12 27.09 -7.71
CA LEU A 282 0.12 26.49 -8.59
C LEU A 282 -0.08 25.00 -8.26
N PRO A 283 -1.33 24.50 -8.24
CA PRO A 283 -1.63 23.11 -7.92
C PRO A 283 -1.21 22.16 -9.04
N LEU A 284 -1.00 20.93 -8.65
CA LEU A 284 -1.07 19.77 -9.51
C LEU A 284 -2.55 19.38 -9.62
N VAL A 285 -3.01 19.06 -10.84
CA VAL A 285 -4.34 18.51 -11.10
C VAL A 285 -4.21 17.06 -11.57
N TRP A 286 -5.11 16.19 -11.12
CA TRP A 286 -5.15 14.80 -11.58
C TRP A 286 -6.03 14.68 -12.81
N ILE A 287 -5.42 14.54 -13.99
CA ILE A 287 -6.11 14.41 -15.26
C ILE A 287 -5.57 13.20 -16.00
N GLN A 288 -6.48 12.37 -16.52
CA GLN A 288 -6.12 11.21 -17.36
C GLN A 288 -5.05 10.31 -16.69
N ASN A 289 -5.22 10.03 -15.39
CA ASN A 289 -4.39 9.16 -14.55
C ASN A 289 -2.95 9.64 -14.24
N ARG A 290 -2.69 10.95 -14.34
CA ARG A 290 -1.43 11.55 -13.92
C ARG A 290 -1.62 12.89 -13.21
N TRP A 291 -0.71 13.21 -12.28
CA TRP A 291 -0.57 14.56 -11.74
C TRP A 291 0.10 15.44 -12.79
N THR A 292 -0.60 16.48 -13.24
CA THR A 292 -0.06 17.45 -14.19
C THR A 292 0.08 18.80 -13.50
N GLN A 293 1.26 19.41 -13.61
CA GLN A 293 1.49 20.76 -13.10
C GLN A 293 0.63 21.74 -13.90
N THR A 294 -0.17 22.54 -13.19
CA THR A 294 -0.87 23.64 -13.84
C THR A 294 0.11 24.76 -14.16
N GLU A 295 -0.08 25.38 -15.32
CA GLU A 295 0.68 26.52 -15.80
C GLU A 295 -0.24 27.76 -15.76
N ALA A 296 0.28 28.91 -15.34
CA ALA A 296 -0.45 30.17 -15.43
C ALA A 296 -0.30 30.75 -16.83
N SER A 297 -1.41 31.17 -17.45
CA SER A 297 -1.35 31.96 -18.69
C SER A 297 -0.94 33.40 -18.35
N ALA A 298 -0.05 33.99 -19.14
CA ALA A 298 0.35 35.39 -18.95
C ALA A 298 -0.86 36.31 -19.16
N GLY A 299 -1.22 37.09 -18.14
CA GLY A 299 -2.25 38.13 -18.21
C GLY A 299 -3.66 37.73 -17.78
N ASP A 300 -3.95 36.43 -17.62
CA ASP A 300 -5.28 35.95 -17.26
C ASP A 300 -5.25 34.98 -16.06
N ARG A 301 -6.29 35.03 -15.21
CA ARG A 301 -6.53 34.04 -14.13
C ARG A 301 -7.03 32.69 -14.69
N ILE A 302 -6.36 32.21 -15.72
CA ILE A 302 -6.63 30.98 -16.43
C ILE A 302 -5.49 30.00 -16.14
N LEU A 303 -5.86 28.81 -15.70
CA LEU A 303 -4.93 27.69 -15.58
C LEU A 303 -4.90 26.92 -16.90
N LEU A 304 -3.70 26.54 -17.30
CA LEU A 304 -3.47 25.63 -18.41
C LEU A 304 -2.95 24.30 -17.87
N VAL A 305 -3.27 23.23 -18.56
CA VAL A 305 -2.78 21.88 -18.27
C VAL A 305 -2.39 21.18 -19.56
N ARG A 306 -1.34 20.36 -19.54
CA ARG A 306 -0.94 19.58 -20.71
C ARG A 306 -1.76 18.31 -20.84
N ASP A 307 -2.33 18.07 -22.02
CA ASP A 307 -2.95 16.80 -22.38
C ASP A 307 -1.90 15.71 -22.66
N LEU A 308 -2.35 14.47 -22.94
CA LEU A 308 -1.47 13.34 -23.27
C LEU A 308 -0.63 13.55 -24.54
N ARG A 309 -1.01 14.50 -25.40
CA ARG A 309 -0.26 14.87 -26.60
C ARG A 309 0.70 16.03 -26.35
N GLY A 310 0.80 16.51 -25.11
CA GLY A 310 1.64 17.64 -24.69
C GLY A 310 1.03 19.01 -25.01
N SER A 311 -0.19 19.04 -25.54
CA SER A 311 -0.89 20.28 -25.92
C SER A 311 -1.45 20.96 -24.68
N LEU A 312 -1.33 22.28 -24.60
CA LEU A 312 -1.92 23.06 -23.51
C LEU A 312 -3.43 23.19 -23.71
N VAL A 313 -4.18 22.74 -22.72
CA VAL A 313 -5.63 22.85 -22.65
C VAL A 313 -5.99 23.81 -21.54
N ARG A 314 -6.99 24.65 -21.82
CA ARG A 314 -7.52 25.62 -20.88
C ARG A 314 -8.41 24.94 -19.84
N LEU A 315 -8.15 25.20 -18.56
CA LEU A 315 -9.11 24.97 -17.48
C LEU A 315 -9.98 26.21 -17.37
N GLU A 316 -11.25 26.09 -17.73
CA GLU A 316 -12.23 27.16 -17.59
C GLU A 316 -12.86 27.10 -16.19
N LYS A 317 -13.19 28.27 -15.64
CA LYS A 317 -13.91 28.32 -14.37
C LYS A 317 -15.35 27.88 -14.62
N ILE A 318 -15.93 27.19 -13.64
CA ILE A 318 -17.37 26.97 -13.65
C ILE A 318 -18.00 28.32 -13.30
N THR A 319 -18.56 29.00 -14.30
CA THR A 319 -19.42 30.16 -14.05
C THR A 319 -20.77 29.63 -13.57
N SER A 320 -21.08 29.85 -12.29
CA SER A 320 -22.40 29.67 -11.72
C SER A 320 -23.43 30.61 -12.37
#